data_AF-A0A284R3H5-F1
#
_entry.id   AF-A0A284R3H5-F1
#
_cell.length_a   1.000
_cell.length_b   1.000
_cell.length_c   1.000
_cell.angle_alpha   90.00
_cell.angle_beta   90.00
_cell.angle_gamma   90.00
#
_symmetry.space_group_name_H-M   'P 1'
#
loop_
_entity.id
_entity.type
_entity.pdbx_description
1 polymer ?
#
loop_
_entity_poly.entity_id
_entity_poly.type
_entity_poly.pdbx_seq_one_letter_code
_entity_poly.pdbx_strand_id
1 'polypeptide(L)'
;MTAIMIYHIRSKYTAVGRKEIVLFFWMYAVIQLLGIFLDSGIIPTSNTVYAWFAAVYTGLVASAYCCILINAFVGFQFAEDGTPLSLWFLRITCLVVFGVAFFIAIATFKSFASFSYSKTLPLWIIYILWPVICVAIYIVSQLVLVFRTLEDRWPIGDIVFGTSFWVVGMVILFAFSTTICDAIKHYIDGLFFSELCVLLSVMMVYKYWDSITREDLEFSVGSKQAVWEVKDPLLSSSYPGSSNASAPSGDYSEEDSGSNYHGGYNNNYGNGAGKPASLVGGVSGAQLYQQRGGYNRGGYPPAGGGY
;
A
#
# COMPACT_ATOMS: atom_id res chain seq x y z
N MET A 1 -9.79 -6.43 16.19
CA MET A 1 -9.65 -5.30 15.24
C MET A 1 -8.65 -5.61 14.12
N THR A 2 -7.41 -5.98 14.43
CA THR A 2 -6.37 -6.23 13.40
C THR A 2 -6.78 -7.23 12.31
N ALA A 3 -7.45 -8.33 12.66
CA ALA A 3 -7.95 -9.30 11.67
C ALA A 3 -8.98 -8.70 10.70
N ILE A 4 -9.87 -7.82 11.19
CA ILE A 4 -10.87 -7.13 10.36
C ILE A 4 -10.18 -6.16 9.39
N MET A 5 -9.17 -5.43 9.88
CA MET A 5 -8.38 -4.52 9.05
C MET A 5 -7.65 -5.29 7.94
N ILE A 6 -7.00 -6.42 8.27
CA ILE A 6 -6.35 -7.28 7.27
C ILE A 6 -7.36 -7.79 6.23
N TYR A 7 -8.56 -8.18 6.66
CA TYR A 7 -9.61 -8.63 5.75
C TYR A 7 -10.01 -7.53 4.75
N HIS A 8 -10.28 -6.31 5.22
CA HIS A 8 -10.65 -5.19 4.34
C HIS A 8 -9.52 -4.73 3.41
N ILE A 9 -8.26 -4.81 3.84
CA ILE A 9 -7.14 -4.49 2.93
C ILE A 9 -7.06 -5.52 1.81
N ARG A 10 -7.29 -6.80 2.14
CA ARG A 10 -7.24 -7.89 1.15
C ARG A 10 -8.41 -7.91 0.19
N SER A 11 -9.56 -7.35 0.56
CA SER A 11 -10.72 -7.26 -0.34
C SER A 11 -10.57 -6.20 -1.43
N LYS A 12 -9.65 -5.23 -1.28
CA LYS A 12 -9.32 -4.26 -2.33
C LYS A 12 -8.34 -4.88 -3.35
N TYR A 13 -8.64 -4.80 -4.65
CA TYR A 13 -7.83 -5.44 -5.69
C TYR A 13 -6.79 -4.52 -6.35
N THR A 14 -7.04 -3.22 -6.42
CA THR A 14 -6.25 -2.22 -7.18
C THR A 14 -5.60 -1.15 -6.30
N ALA A 15 -5.68 -1.27 -4.98
CA ALA A 15 -5.13 -0.29 -4.05
C ALA A 15 -3.58 -0.30 -4.05
N VAL A 16 -3.00 0.90 -4.13
CA VAL A 16 -1.56 1.15 -3.97
C VAL A 16 -1.12 0.76 -2.55
N GLY A 17 0.03 0.10 -2.44
CA GLY A 17 0.73 -0.25 -1.20
C GLY A 17 0.10 -1.41 -0.45
N ARG A 18 -0.88 -2.09 -1.06
CA ARG A 18 -1.70 -3.09 -0.38
C ARG A 18 -0.86 -4.24 0.20
N LYS A 19 0.12 -4.77 -0.54
CA LYS A 19 0.87 -5.95 -0.08
C LYS A 19 1.89 -5.56 1.01
N GLU A 20 2.41 -4.34 0.93
CA GLU A 20 3.39 -3.72 1.80
C GLU A 20 2.77 -3.37 3.16
N ILE A 21 1.59 -2.73 3.16
CA ILE A 21 0.89 -2.35 4.40
C ILE A 21 0.31 -3.57 5.13
N VAL A 22 -0.10 -4.62 4.39
CA VAL A 22 -0.54 -5.89 5.00
C VAL A 22 0.57 -6.52 5.84
N LEU A 23 1.85 -6.37 5.45
CA LEU A 23 2.94 -6.89 6.26
C LEU A 23 3.00 -6.18 7.62
N PHE A 24 2.82 -4.86 7.66
CA PHE A 24 2.77 -4.10 8.91
C PHE A 24 1.67 -4.63 9.85
N PHE A 25 0.46 -4.87 9.34
CA PHE A 25 -0.63 -5.39 10.17
C PHE A 25 -0.41 -6.83 10.63
N TRP A 26 0.24 -7.68 9.82
CA TRP A 26 0.64 -9.02 10.27
C TRP A 26 1.70 -8.95 11.37
N MET A 27 2.69 -8.07 11.24
CA MET A 27 3.69 -7.85 12.29
C MET A 27 3.05 -7.34 13.57
N TYR A 28 2.13 -6.37 13.48
CA TYR A 28 1.37 -5.88 14.63
C TYR A 28 0.54 -7.00 15.29
N ALA A 29 -0.11 -7.86 14.51
CA ALA A 29 -0.84 -9.01 15.06
C ALA A 29 0.08 -9.98 15.82
N VAL A 30 1.28 -10.25 15.29
CA VAL A 30 2.28 -11.11 15.96
C VAL A 30 2.82 -10.45 17.23
N ILE A 31 3.08 -9.13 17.20
CA ILE A 31 3.52 -8.36 18.38
C ILE A 31 2.48 -8.46 19.51
N GLN A 32 1.18 -8.27 19.20
CA GLN A 32 0.13 -8.37 20.22
C GLN A 32 -0.04 -9.79 20.75
N LEU A 33 0.17 -10.81 19.91
CA LEU A 33 0.18 -12.20 20.37
C LEU A 33 1.35 -12.44 21.34
N LEU A 34 2.55 -11.95 21.04
CA LEU A 34 3.70 -12.07 21.94
C LEU A 34 3.52 -11.23 23.22
N GLY A 35 2.89 -10.06 23.12
CA GLY A 35 2.57 -9.18 24.25
C GLY A 35 1.75 -9.90 25.32
N ILE A 36 0.77 -10.74 24.92
CA ILE A 36 0.02 -11.56 25.87
C ILE A 36 0.95 -12.41 26.75
N PHE A 37 1.98 -13.05 26.19
CA PHE A 37 2.90 -13.89 26.98
C PHE A 37 3.82 -13.10 27.91
N LEU A 38 4.19 -11.88 27.52
CA LEU A 38 5.11 -11.02 28.27
C LEU A 38 4.42 -10.20 29.36
N ASP A 39 3.24 -9.65 29.06
CA ASP A 39 2.55 -8.70 29.93
C ASP A 39 1.62 -9.38 30.94
N SER A 40 1.04 -10.55 30.60
CA SER A 40 0.14 -11.28 31.51
C SER A 40 0.86 -12.11 32.58
N GLY A 41 2.19 -12.15 32.57
CA GLY A 41 2.98 -12.93 33.51
C GLY A 41 2.89 -14.45 33.33
N ILE A 42 2.32 -14.95 32.21
CA ILE A 42 2.30 -16.38 31.86
C ILE A 42 3.72 -16.96 31.88
N ILE A 43 4.70 -16.19 31.40
CA ILE A 43 6.11 -16.51 31.52
C ILE A 43 6.68 -15.67 32.67
N PRO A 44 7.06 -16.27 33.81
CA PRO A 44 7.68 -15.53 34.90
C PRO A 44 8.99 -14.90 34.46
N THR A 45 9.27 -13.68 34.94
CA THR A 45 10.51 -12.93 34.63
C THR A 45 11.78 -13.64 35.10
N SER A 46 11.66 -14.54 36.08
CA SER A 46 12.76 -15.39 36.56
C SER A 46 13.11 -16.55 35.63
N ASN A 47 12.24 -16.89 34.68
CA ASN A 47 12.48 -17.99 33.75
C ASN A 47 13.49 -17.55 32.68
N THR A 48 14.48 -18.42 32.42
CA THR A 48 15.48 -18.22 31.34
C THR A 48 14.86 -17.99 29.96
N VAL A 49 13.65 -18.50 29.71
CA VAL A 49 12.91 -18.34 28.45
C VAL A 49 12.41 -16.90 28.27
N TYR A 50 12.14 -16.17 29.35
CA TYR A 50 11.60 -14.82 29.30
C TYR A 50 12.49 -13.87 28.49
N ALA A 51 13.81 -13.92 28.71
CA ALA A 51 14.76 -13.07 28.00
C ALA A 51 14.76 -13.29 26.48
N TRP A 52 14.54 -14.53 26.02
CA TRP A 52 14.45 -14.84 24.59
C TRP A 52 13.16 -14.29 23.98
N PHE A 53 12.02 -14.47 24.66
CA PHE A 53 10.75 -13.92 24.19
C PHE A 53 10.75 -12.39 24.19
N ALA A 54 11.30 -11.78 25.24
CA ALA A 54 11.48 -10.33 25.31
C ALA A 54 12.36 -9.83 24.16
N ALA A 55 13.46 -10.52 23.84
CA ALA A 55 14.30 -10.14 22.71
C ALA A 55 13.60 -10.30 21.35
N VAL A 56 12.83 -11.37 21.12
CA VAL A 56 12.02 -11.51 19.89
C VAL A 56 11.01 -10.36 19.80
N TYR A 57 10.32 -10.04 20.90
CA TYR A 57 9.39 -8.92 20.95
C TYR A 57 10.08 -7.60 20.61
N THR A 58 11.24 -7.29 21.22
CA THR A 58 12.00 -6.07 20.93
C THR A 58 12.37 -5.95 19.44
N GLY A 59 12.78 -7.07 18.83
CA GLY A 59 13.14 -7.12 17.42
C GLY A 59 11.93 -6.89 16.52
N LEU A 60 10.79 -7.50 16.86
CA LEU A 60 9.55 -7.31 16.10
C LEU A 60 9.06 -5.87 16.19
N VAL A 61 9.11 -5.25 17.37
CA VAL A 61 8.72 -3.84 17.55
C VAL A 61 9.62 -2.93 16.69
N ALA A 62 10.95 -3.07 16.78
CA ALA A 62 11.89 -2.28 15.98
C ALA A 62 11.66 -2.46 14.46
N SER A 63 11.42 -3.70 14.05
CA SER A 63 11.12 -4.06 12.67
C SER A 63 9.76 -3.51 12.20
N ALA A 64 8.75 -3.45 13.06
CA ALA A 64 7.44 -2.87 12.72
C ALA A 64 7.54 -1.36 12.46
N TYR A 65 8.35 -0.63 13.24
CA TYR A 65 8.66 0.78 12.97
C TYR A 65 9.51 0.96 11.70
N CYS A 66 10.38 0.01 11.36
CA CYS A 66 11.03 -0.01 10.05
C CYS A 66 10.01 -0.23 8.91
N CYS A 67 9.06 -1.13 9.11
CA CYS A 67 8.03 -1.44 8.13
C CYS A 67 7.15 -0.21 7.83
N ILE A 68 6.68 0.50 8.86
CA ILE A 68 5.89 1.72 8.64
C ILE A 68 6.70 2.83 7.96
N LEU A 69 7.99 2.95 8.27
CA LEU A 69 8.90 3.88 7.60
C LEU A 69 9.01 3.57 6.11
N ILE A 70 9.22 2.30 5.72
CA ILE A 70 9.30 1.91 4.30
C ILE A 70 7.96 2.17 3.60
N ASN A 71 6.85 1.79 4.24
CA ASN A 71 5.50 2.08 3.74
C ASN A 71 5.27 3.59 3.54
N ALA A 72 5.97 4.44 4.30
CA ALA A 72 5.90 5.89 4.12
C ALA A 72 6.42 6.38 2.76
N PHE A 73 7.41 5.67 2.21
CA PHE A 73 8.00 5.99 0.91
C PHE A 73 7.25 5.35 -0.26
N VAL A 74 6.50 4.28 -0.02
CA VAL A 74 5.69 3.61 -1.06
C VAL A 74 4.64 4.55 -1.66
N GLY A 75 4.07 5.45 -0.86
CA GLY A 75 3.11 6.45 -1.34
C GLY A 75 3.66 7.45 -2.36
N PHE A 76 4.99 7.61 -2.45
CA PHE A 76 5.63 8.46 -3.46
C PHE A 76 5.87 7.75 -4.79
N GLN A 77 5.59 6.44 -4.88
CA GLN A 77 5.77 5.63 -6.08
C GLN A 77 7.20 5.69 -6.67
N PHE A 78 8.23 5.89 -5.84
CA PHE A 78 9.63 5.86 -6.29
C PHE A 78 10.04 4.50 -6.87
N ALA A 79 9.42 3.43 -6.38
CA ALA A 79 9.52 2.09 -6.92
C ALA A 79 8.11 1.60 -7.24
N GLU A 80 7.99 0.81 -8.32
CA GLU A 80 6.71 0.23 -8.71
C GLU A 80 6.18 -0.70 -7.61
N ASP A 81 5.01 -0.33 -7.09
CA ASP A 81 4.34 -0.95 -5.97
C ASP A 81 3.93 -2.39 -6.28
N GLY A 82 4.03 -3.30 -5.30
CA GLY A 82 3.57 -4.68 -5.44
C GLY A 82 4.46 -5.55 -6.33
N THR A 83 5.55 -5.00 -6.88
CA THR A 83 6.61 -5.76 -7.56
C THR A 83 7.29 -6.72 -6.59
N PRO A 84 7.76 -7.89 -7.05
CA PRO A 84 8.51 -8.82 -6.21
C PRO A 84 9.74 -8.17 -5.57
N LEU A 85 10.38 -7.23 -6.28
CA LEU A 85 11.54 -6.50 -5.80
C LEU A 85 11.18 -5.62 -4.59
N SER A 86 10.12 -4.81 -4.69
CA SER A 86 9.62 -3.98 -3.57
C SER A 86 9.34 -4.82 -2.32
N LEU A 87 8.64 -5.94 -2.49
CA LEU A 87 8.26 -6.81 -1.36
C LEU A 87 9.47 -7.50 -0.72
N TRP A 88 10.41 -7.99 -1.52
CA TRP A 88 11.62 -8.60 -0.99
C TRP A 88 12.53 -7.57 -0.31
N PHE A 89 12.64 -6.37 -0.86
CA PHE A 89 13.36 -5.28 -0.22
C PHE A 89 12.76 -4.94 1.16
N LEU A 90 11.44 -4.81 1.23
CA LEU A 90 10.74 -4.53 2.48
C LEU A 90 10.97 -5.66 3.51
N ARG A 91 10.80 -6.91 3.10
CA ARG A 91 10.99 -8.09 3.98
C ARG A 91 12.42 -8.24 4.48
N ILE A 92 13.41 -8.10 3.60
CA ILE A 92 14.82 -8.23 3.95
C ILE A 92 15.22 -7.10 4.91
N THR A 93 14.81 -5.86 4.63
CA THR A 93 15.13 -4.73 5.51
C THR A 93 14.51 -4.91 6.89
N CYS A 94 13.24 -5.34 6.96
CA CYS A 94 12.59 -5.67 8.22
C CYS A 94 13.30 -6.81 8.96
N LEU A 95 13.76 -7.85 8.25
CA LEU A 95 14.50 -8.98 8.83
C LEU A 95 15.86 -8.54 9.38
N VAL A 96 16.59 -7.68 8.67
CA VAL A 96 17.87 -7.13 9.13
C VAL A 96 17.68 -6.30 10.41
N VAL A 97 16.71 -5.39 10.43
CA VAL A 97 16.42 -4.57 11.63
C VAL A 97 15.97 -5.46 12.79
N PHE A 98 15.13 -6.47 12.52
CA PHE A 98 14.75 -7.48 13.51
C PHE A 98 15.97 -8.17 14.11
N GLY A 99 16.88 -8.67 13.26
CA GLY A 99 18.08 -9.38 13.70
C GLY A 99 19.03 -8.53 14.53
N VAL A 100 19.23 -7.26 14.14
CA VAL A 100 20.07 -6.32 14.89
C VAL A 100 19.46 -6.01 16.26
N ALA A 101 18.18 -5.67 16.32
CA ALA A 101 17.51 -5.36 17.58
C ALA A 101 17.42 -6.59 18.51
N PHE A 102 17.12 -7.76 17.95
CA PHE A 102 17.13 -9.04 18.67
C PHE A 102 18.51 -9.34 19.29
N PHE A 103 19.58 -9.18 18.51
CA PHE A 103 20.94 -9.40 18.97
C PHE A 103 21.31 -8.46 20.12
N ILE A 104 21.00 -7.16 19.98
CA ILE A 104 21.26 -6.16 21.03
C ILE A 104 20.48 -6.48 22.31
N ALA A 105 19.22 -6.89 22.19
CA ALA A 105 18.40 -7.26 23.33
C ALA A 105 18.94 -8.48 24.09
N ILE A 106 19.26 -9.58 23.38
CA ILE A 106 19.85 -10.77 24.00
C ILE A 106 21.23 -10.50 24.57
N ALA A 107 22.08 -9.76 23.86
CA ALA A 107 23.40 -9.43 24.35
C ALA A 107 23.31 -8.63 25.66
N THR A 108 22.33 -7.74 25.78
CA THR A 108 22.04 -7.01 27.02
C THR A 108 21.50 -7.96 28.11
N PHE A 109 20.56 -8.85 27.78
CA PHE A 109 19.98 -9.79 28.75
C PHE A 109 20.91 -10.92 29.19
N LYS A 110 22.02 -11.18 28.50
CA LYS A 110 23.01 -12.20 28.86
C LYS A 110 24.36 -11.62 29.27
N SER A 111 24.47 -10.28 29.34
CA SER A 111 25.72 -9.56 29.52
C SER A 111 26.85 -10.07 28.61
N PHE A 112 26.54 -10.22 27.32
CA PHE A 112 27.45 -10.73 26.31
C PHE A 112 27.98 -9.57 25.45
N ALA A 113 29.23 -9.68 24.96
CA ALA A 113 29.85 -8.72 24.04
C ALA A 113 29.86 -7.24 24.53
N SER A 114 30.34 -7.00 25.76
CA SER A 114 30.46 -5.65 26.37
C SER A 114 29.14 -4.97 26.77
N PHE A 115 28.00 -5.55 26.39
CA PHE A 115 26.71 -5.16 26.91
C PHE A 115 26.54 -5.68 28.34
N SER A 116 25.94 -4.87 29.20
CA SER A 116 25.70 -5.19 30.61
C SER A 116 24.32 -4.68 30.99
N TYR A 117 23.66 -5.36 31.92
CA TYR A 117 22.38 -4.92 32.49
C TYR A 117 22.44 -3.50 33.06
N SER A 118 23.61 -3.05 33.50
CA SER A 118 23.81 -1.70 34.04
C SER A 118 23.95 -0.61 32.98
N LYS A 119 24.14 -0.97 31.70
CA LYS A 119 24.29 -0.04 30.58
C LYS A 119 23.20 -0.29 29.53
N THR A 120 22.00 0.17 29.83
CA THR A 120 20.78 -0.02 29.00
C THR A 120 20.63 0.97 27.84
N LEU A 121 21.65 1.80 27.57
CA LEU A 121 21.66 2.78 26.49
C LEU A 121 21.25 2.18 25.12
N PRO A 122 21.74 1.00 24.69
CA PRO A 122 21.32 0.40 23.43
C PRO A 122 19.83 0.05 23.37
N LEU A 123 19.25 -0.43 24.47
CA LEU A 123 17.80 -0.71 24.57
C LEU A 123 17.00 0.59 24.53
N TRP A 124 17.50 1.64 25.17
CA TRP A 124 16.88 2.96 25.11
C TRP A 124 16.83 3.51 23.68
N ILE A 125 17.90 3.32 22.89
CA ILE A 125 17.89 3.71 21.47
C ILE A 125 16.80 2.96 20.70
N ILE A 126 16.68 1.64 20.91
CA ILE A 126 15.72 0.80 20.19
C ILE A 126 14.27 1.12 20.56
N TYR A 127 13.98 1.39 21.83
CA TYR A 127 12.61 1.59 22.32
C TYR A 127 12.13 3.04 22.26
N ILE A 128 13.03 4.01 22.30
CA ILE A 128 12.66 5.43 22.32
C ILE A 128 13.12 6.11 21.04
N LEU A 129 14.43 6.18 20.80
CA LEU A 129 14.97 6.99 19.72
C LEU A 129 14.55 6.49 18.33
N TRP A 130 14.64 5.19 18.09
CA TRP A 130 14.32 4.58 16.80
C TRP A 130 12.83 4.76 16.42
N PRO A 131 11.84 4.42 17.27
CA PRO A 131 10.43 4.68 17.02
C PRO A 131 10.12 6.16 16.75
N VAL A 132 10.70 7.07 17.55
CA VAL A 132 10.50 8.52 17.38
C VAL A 132 10.99 8.97 16.01
N ILE A 133 12.16 8.52 15.56
CA ILE A 133 12.70 8.85 14.24
C ILE A 133 11.81 8.28 13.14
N CYS A 134 11.43 7.00 13.23
CA CYS A 134 10.57 6.36 12.24
C CYS A 134 9.21 7.05 12.10
N VAL A 135 8.58 7.37 13.22
CA VAL A 135 7.27 8.04 13.25
C VAL A 135 7.40 9.48 12.76
N ALA A 136 8.44 10.22 13.13
CA ALA A 136 8.65 11.58 12.65
C ALA A 136 8.84 11.62 11.12
N ILE A 137 9.67 10.73 10.57
CA ILE A 137 9.85 10.61 9.12
C ILE A 137 8.53 10.24 8.45
N TYR A 138 7.79 9.29 9.00
CA TYR A 138 6.48 8.88 8.49
C TYR A 138 5.51 10.06 8.43
N ILE A 139 5.35 10.81 9.53
CA ILE A 139 4.42 11.95 9.59
C ILE A 139 4.80 13.02 8.56
N VAL A 140 6.08 13.40 8.50
CA VAL A 140 6.55 14.40 7.54
C VAL A 140 6.31 13.94 6.11
N SER A 141 6.61 12.67 5.80
CA SER A 141 6.42 12.14 4.45
C SER A 141 4.94 12.07 4.06
N GLN A 142 4.06 11.63 4.97
CA GLN A 142 2.61 11.60 4.69
C GLN A 142 2.03 13.01 4.53
N LEU A 143 2.44 13.98 5.35
CA LEU A 143 1.99 15.36 5.19
C LEU A 143 2.43 15.94 3.84
N VAL A 144 3.66 15.68 3.41
CA VAL A 144 4.14 16.13 2.09
C VAL A 144 3.32 15.50 0.96
N LEU A 145 3.01 14.20 1.04
CA LEU A 145 2.18 13.51 0.06
C LEU A 145 0.78 14.14 -0.02
N VAL A 146 0.12 14.32 1.13
CA VAL A 146 -1.24 14.89 1.16
C VAL A 146 -1.26 16.32 0.64
N PHE A 147 -0.30 17.16 1.00
CA PHE A 147 -0.29 18.56 0.53
C PHE A 147 0.10 18.73 -0.94
N ARG A 148 0.86 17.80 -1.52
CA ARG A 148 1.38 17.93 -2.90
C ARG A 148 0.58 17.16 -3.93
N THR A 149 -0.03 16.05 -3.53
CA THR A 149 -0.61 15.08 -4.47
C THR A 149 -2.13 15.00 -4.37
N LEU A 150 -2.69 15.09 -3.16
CA LEU A 150 -4.13 14.86 -2.94
C LEU A 150 -4.93 16.17 -2.97
N GLU A 151 -6.10 16.13 -3.61
CA GLU A 151 -7.06 17.24 -3.59
C GLU A 151 -7.92 17.21 -2.32
N ASP A 152 -8.25 16.02 -1.81
CA ASP A 152 -8.95 15.83 -0.54
C ASP A 152 -7.99 15.93 0.66
N ARG A 153 -8.34 16.80 1.60
CA ARG A 153 -7.55 17.07 2.82
C ARG A 153 -8.07 16.33 4.05
N TRP A 154 -9.15 15.56 3.91
CA TRP A 154 -9.68 14.73 5.00
C TRP A 154 -8.62 13.78 5.63
N PRO A 155 -7.68 13.17 4.86
CA PRO A 155 -6.62 12.32 5.42
C PRO A 155 -5.69 13.02 6.42
N ILE A 156 -5.61 14.36 6.40
CA ILE A 156 -4.81 15.13 7.37
C ILE A 156 -5.34 14.90 8.79
N GLY A 157 -6.67 14.79 8.95
CA GLY A 157 -7.29 14.48 10.23
C GLY A 157 -6.81 13.14 10.79
N ASP A 158 -6.76 12.11 9.95
CA ASP A 158 -6.29 10.78 10.37
C ASP A 158 -4.82 10.80 10.82
N ILE A 159 -3.95 11.54 10.13
CA ILE A 159 -2.54 11.71 10.52
C ILE A 159 -2.43 12.41 11.89
N VAL A 160 -3.16 13.50 12.09
CA VAL A 160 -3.11 14.28 13.33
C VAL A 160 -3.66 13.47 14.51
N PHE A 161 -4.82 12.83 14.34
CA PHE A 161 -5.42 11.99 15.38
C PHE A 161 -4.53 10.79 15.69
N GLY A 162 -4.02 10.09 14.68
CA GLY A 162 -3.09 8.97 14.88
C GLY A 162 -1.85 9.38 15.66
N THR A 163 -1.21 10.48 15.24
CA THR A 163 -0.02 11.02 15.93
C THR A 163 -0.33 11.40 17.37
N SER A 164 -1.46 12.07 17.60
CA SER A 164 -1.85 12.50 18.94
C SER A 164 -2.06 11.30 19.88
N PHE A 165 -2.73 10.24 19.43
CA PHE A 165 -2.91 9.03 20.23
C PHE A 165 -1.59 8.32 20.49
N TRP A 166 -0.69 8.24 19.51
CA TRP A 166 0.63 7.65 19.72
C TRP A 166 1.45 8.43 20.75
N VAL A 167 1.53 9.76 20.63
CA VAL A 167 2.26 10.62 21.58
C VAL A 167 1.66 10.52 22.98
N VAL A 168 0.34 10.58 23.11
CA VAL A 168 -0.34 10.44 24.41
C VAL A 168 -0.06 9.06 25.02
N GLY A 169 -0.10 7.98 24.22
CA GLY A 169 0.24 6.63 24.67
C GLY A 169 1.66 6.54 25.24
N MET A 170 2.65 7.07 24.50
CA MET A 170 4.04 7.08 24.96
C MET A 170 4.24 7.93 26.22
N VAL A 171 3.57 9.08 26.33
CA VAL A 171 3.64 9.94 27.52
C VAL A 171 3.02 9.25 28.73
N ILE A 172 1.88 8.57 28.56
CA ILE A 172 1.25 7.79 29.65
C ILE A 172 2.21 6.71 30.13
N LEU A 173 2.83 5.96 29.21
CA LEU A 173 3.74 4.88 29.54
C LEU A 173 5.00 5.35 30.28
N PHE A 174 5.63 6.43 29.81
CA PHE A 174 6.93 6.85 30.35
C PHE A 174 6.83 7.82 31.53
N ALA A 175 5.80 8.67 31.59
CA ALA A 175 5.68 9.72 32.62
C ALA A 175 4.65 9.39 33.71
N PHE A 176 3.52 8.78 33.37
CA PHE A 176 2.38 8.64 34.27
C PHE A 176 2.09 7.21 34.74
N SER A 177 2.83 6.20 34.26
CA SER A 177 2.53 4.78 34.56
C SER A 177 2.47 4.50 36.06
N THR A 178 3.49 4.93 36.83
CA THR A 178 3.54 4.72 38.28
C THR A 178 2.42 5.47 39.00
N THR A 179 2.14 6.72 38.60
CA THR A 179 1.07 7.53 39.18
C THR A 179 -0.30 6.90 38.97
N ILE A 180 -0.54 6.30 37.80
CA ILE A 180 -1.79 5.59 37.49
C ILE A 180 -1.88 4.29 38.29
N CYS A 181 -0.79 3.53 38.37
CA CYS A 181 -0.72 2.29 39.13
C CYS A 181 -1.07 2.52 40.62
N ASP A 182 -0.51 3.57 41.22
CA ASP A 182 -0.80 3.94 42.61
C ASP A 182 -2.25 4.45 42.79
N ALA A 183 -2.75 5.26 41.86
CA ALA A 183 -4.12 5.80 41.91
C ALA A 183 -5.21 4.72 41.83
N ILE A 184 -4.96 3.63 41.09
CA ILE A 184 -5.91 2.53 40.87
C ILE A 184 -5.53 1.30 41.72
N LYS A 185 -4.79 1.46 42.82
CA LYS A 185 -4.45 0.38 43.77
C LYS A 185 -3.86 -0.87 43.08
N HIS A 186 -3.00 -0.68 42.09
CA HIS A 186 -2.31 -1.76 41.37
C HIS A 186 -3.23 -2.73 40.58
N TYR A 187 -4.48 -2.34 40.27
CA TYR A 187 -5.34 -3.13 39.38
C TYR A 187 -5.03 -2.89 37.90
N ILE A 188 -4.63 -1.68 37.54
CA ILE A 188 -4.34 -1.25 36.16
C ILE A 188 -3.07 -0.40 36.18
N ASP A 189 -2.17 -0.65 35.23
CA ASP A 189 -0.95 0.14 35.01
C ASP A 189 -1.06 0.96 33.70
N GLY A 190 -0.17 1.95 33.53
CA GLY A 190 -0.07 2.77 32.33
C GLY A 190 0.11 1.98 31.03
N LEU A 191 0.64 0.76 31.09
CA LEU A 191 0.72 -0.17 29.96
C LEU A 191 -0.63 -0.39 29.27
N PHE A 192 -1.72 -0.58 30.04
CA PHE A 192 -3.06 -0.80 29.47
C PHE A 192 -3.55 0.39 28.66
N PHE A 193 -3.41 1.61 29.20
CA PHE A 193 -3.82 2.83 28.53
C PHE A 193 -2.92 3.17 27.34
N SER A 194 -1.62 2.89 27.45
CA SER A 194 -0.66 3.01 26.36
C SER A 194 -1.04 2.10 25.18
N GLU A 195 -1.29 0.81 25.43
CA GLU A 195 -1.68 -0.15 24.40
C GLU A 195 -3.02 0.22 23.74
N LEU A 196 -3.99 0.74 24.50
CA LEU A 196 -5.23 1.27 23.94
C LEU A 196 -4.97 2.44 22.99
N CYS A 197 -4.14 3.41 23.41
CA CYS A 197 -3.80 4.56 22.59
C CYS A 197 -3.01 4.17 21.34
N VAL A 198 -2.07 3.22 21.46
CA VAL A 198 -1.31 2.67 20.32
C VAL A 198 -2.26 1.94 19.36
N LEU A 199 -3.22 1.17 19.86
CA LEU A 199 -4.24 0.53 19.03
C LEU A 199 -5.05 1.57 18.25
N LEU A 200 -5.52 2.63 18.90
CA LEU A 200 -6.24 3.72 18.22
C LEU A 200 -5.37 4.40 17.16
N SER A 201 -4.08 4.63 17.44
CA SER A 201 -3.13 5.15 16.46
C SER A 201 -3.01 4.22 15.25
N VAL A 202 -2.86 2.91 15.46
CA VAL A 202 -2.78 1.91 14.38
C VAL A 202 -4.09 1.85 13.57
N MET A 203 -5.24 2.07 14.20
CA MET A 203 -6.51 2.21 13.48
C MET A 203 -6.56 3.46 12.60
N MET A 204 -5.99 4.59 13.05
CA MET A 204 -5.90 5.79 12.22
C MET A 204 -4.91 5.61 11.06
N VAL A 205 -3.83 4.86 11.23
CA VAL A 205 -2.92 4.48 10.11
C VAL A 205 -3.68 3.68 9.04
N TYR A 206 -4.55 2.77 9.45
CA TYR A 206 -5.41 2.03 8.51
C TYR A 206 -6.42 2.95 7.82
N LYS A 207 -7.11 3.83 8.56
CA LYS A 207 -8.07 4.77 7.98
C LYS A 207 -7.41 5.72 6.99
N TYR A 208 -6.22 6.21 7.32
CA TYR A 208 -5.40 7.00 6.42
C TYR A 208 -5.12 6.24 5.12
N TRP A 209 -4.62 5.00 5.20
CA TRP A 209 -4.38 4.16 4.03
C TRP A 209 -5.67 3.88 3.22
N ASP A 210 -6.78 3.63 3.91
CA ASP A 210 -8.07 3.40 3.27
C ASP A 210 -8.58 4.63 2.51
N SER A 211 -8.37 5.83 3.09
CA SER A 211 -8.79 7.10 2.52
C SER A 211 -8.01 7.48 1.26
N ILE A 212 -6.68 7.29 1.26
CA ILE A 212 -5.84 7.62 0.08
C ILE A 212 -6.02 6.63 -1.08
N THR A 213 -6.58 5.44 -0.83
CA THR A 213 -6.79 4.40 -1.86
C THR A 213 -8.26 4.28 -2.29
N ARG A 214 -9.10 5.25 -1.92
CA ARG A 214 -10.53 5.24 -2.25
C ARG A 214 -10.78 5.69 -3.70
N GLU A 215 -10.05 6.71 -4.15
CA GLU A 215 -10.09 7.24 -5.52
C GLU A 215 -9.55 6.24 -6.56
N ASP A 216 -8.58 5.39 -6.22
CA ASP A 216 -8.09 4.33 -7.12
C ASP A 216 -9.18 3.28 -7.49
N LEU A 217 -10.24 3.17 -6.68
CA LEU A 217 -11.31 2.21 -6.89
C LEU A 217 -12.41 2.72 -7.83
N GLU A 218 -12.67 4.03 -7.88
CA GLU A 218 -13.69 4.61 -8.78
C GLU A 218 -13.26 4.56 -10.25
N PHE A 219 -11.96 4.63 -10.54
CA PHE A 219 -11.44 4.52 -11.91
C PHE A 219 -11.34 3.08 -12.44
N SER A 220 -11.45 2.06 -11.57
CA SER A 220 -11.51 0.65 -11.99
C SER A 220 -12.92 0.17 -12.37
N VAL A 221 -13.94 0.98 -12.15
CA VAL A 221 -15.33 0.67 -12.52
C VAL A 221 -15.89 1.77 -13.44
N GLY A 222 -15.23 2.04 -14.58
CA GLY A 222 -15.60 3.21 -15.40
C GLY A 222 -15.06 3.24 -16.84
N SER A 223 -15.07 2.14 -17.59
CA SER A 223 -14.98 2.20 -19.07
C SER A 223 -16.10 1.44 -19.78
N LYS A 224 -17.16 1.08 -19.03
CA LYS A 224 -18.39 0.50 -19.57
C LYS A 224 -19.64 1.19 -19.05
N GLN A 225 -19.59 2.51 -18.86
CA GLN A 225 -20.82 3.29 -18.69
C GLN A 225 -21.09 4.06 -19.99
N ALA A 226 -22.30 3.83 -20.51
CA ALA A 226 -22.91 4.36 -21.74
C ALA A 226 -22.52 3.70 -23.08
N VAL A 227 -22.98 2.45 -23.30
CA VAL A 227 -23.44 1.99 -24.63
C VAL A 227 -24.97 1.78 -24.58
N TRP A 228 -25.65 2.77 -24.02
CA TRP A 228 -27.08 3.02 -24.15
C TRP A 228 -27.11 4.54 -24.38
N GLU A 229 -27.51 5.14 -25.49
CA GLU A 229 -28.36 4.80 -26.64
C GLU A 229 -27.81 5.64 -27.83
N VAL A 230 -28.16 5.46 -29.11
CA VAL A 230 -29.47 5.66 -29.75
C VAL A 230 -29.47 4.87 -31.06
N LYS A 231 -30.37 3.89 -31.22
CA LYS A 231 -30.74 3.41 -32.55
C LYS A 231 -31.82 4.34 -33.07
N ASP A 232 -31.41 5.34 -33.86
CA ASP A 232 -32.34 6.28 -34.46
C ASP A 232 -33.10 5.57 -35.60
N PRO A 233 -34.42 5.32 -35.51
CA PRO A 233 -35.13 4.54 -36.52
C PRO A 233 -35.27 5.26 -37.87
N LEU A 234 -35.01 6.58 -37.90
CA LEU A 234 -35.25 7.45 -39.06
C LEU A 234 -34.12 7.47 -40.10
N LEU A 235 -32.97 6.84 -39.85
CA LEU A 235 -31.88 6.71 -40.83
C LEU A 235 -31.91 5.38 -41.61
N SER A 236 -32.90 4.52 -41.35
CA SER A 236 -33.10 3.27 -42.09
C SER A 236 -33.75 3.46 -43.48
N SER A 237 -34.13 4.69 -43.86
CA SER A 237 -34.97 4.96 -45.04
C SER A 237 -34.44 6.08 -45.95
N SER A 238 -33.13 6.12 -46.21
CA SER A 238 -32.58 7.06 -47.21
C SER A 238 -31.43 6.48 -48.01
N TYR A 239 -31.73 5.55 -48.92
CA TYR A 239 -31.01 5.45 -50.20
C TYR A 239 -31.99 5.06 -51.32
N PRO A 240 -32.18 5.91 -52.34
CA PRO A 240 -33.02 5.61 -53.49
C PRO A 240 -32.22 4.73 -54.47
N GLY A 241 -32.59 3.45 -54.58
CA GLY A 241 -32.00 2.61 -55.62
C GLY A 241 -31.95 1.13 -55.31
N SER A 242 -33.10 0.47 -55.16
CA SER A 242 -33.24 -0.86 -55.75
C SER A 242 -34.70 -1.15 -56.07
N SER A 243 -34.93 -1.39 -57.34
CA SER A 243 -36.14 -1.94 -57.92
C SER A 243 -36.29 -3.40 -57.50
N ASN A 244 -37.34 -3.76 -56.78
CA ASN A 244 -38.30 -4.77 -57.22
C ASN A 244 -39.39 -5.05 -56.19
N ALA A 245 -40.60 -5.11 -56.75
CA ALA A 245 -41.86 -5.69 -56.33
C ALA A 245 -41.94 -6.60 -55.08
N SER A 246 -43.11 -6.48 -54.44
CA SER A 246 -43.86 -7.46 -53.65
C SER A 246 -43.37 -7.82 -52.24
N ALA A 247 -44.05 -7.23 -51.25
CA ALA A 247 -44.38 -7.90 -49.97
C ALA A 247 -45.34 -9.09 -50.25
N PRO A 248 -45.45 -10.15 -49.41
CA PRO A 248 -45.55 -9.98 -47.96
C PRO A 248 -44.94 -11.09 -47.07
N SER A 249 -44.87 -10.74 -45.78
CA SER A 249 -44.96 -11.64 -44.62
C SER A 249 -43.74 -12.47 -44.23
N GLY A 250 -43.26 -12.17 -43.02
CA GLY A 250 -42.92 -13.23 -42.08
C GLY A 250 -41.45 -13.34 -41.69
N ASP A 251 -41.28 -13.33 -40.37
CA ASP A 251 -40.25 -14.02 -39.62
C ASP A 251 -38.88 -13.37 -39.36
N TYR A 252 -38.44 -13.72 -38.15
CA TYR A 252 -37.45 -13.09 -37.30
C TYR A 252 -36.05 -13.00 -37.88
N SER A 253 -35.37 -11.90 -37.56
CA SER A 253 -33.96 -11.64 -37.83
C SER A 253 -33.04 -12.40 -36.86
N GLU A 254 -32.32 -13.40 -37.37
CA GLU A 254 -30.98 -13.74 -36.90
C GLU A 254 -29.95 -13.11 -37.84
N GLU A 255 -28.83 -12.64 -37.27
CA GLU A 255 -27.45 -12.75 -37.78
C GLU A 255 -26.57 -11.55 -37.37
N ASP A 256 -25.56 -11.92 -36.57
CA ASP A 256 -24.22 -11.37 -36.46
C ASP A 256 -23.74 -10.55 -37.67
N SER A 257 -23.04 -9.44 -37.41
CA SER A 257 -21.70 -9.16 -37.98
C SER A 257 -21.17 -7.77 -37.62
N GLY A 258 -19.99 -7.72 -37.00
CA GLY A 258 -18.93 -6.82 -37.44
C GLY A 258 -18.79 -5.47 -36.74
N SER A 259 -17.98 -5.44 -35.68
CA SER A 259 -17.26 -4.26 -35.21
C SER A 259 -16.34 -3.67 -36.30
N ASN A 260 -16.33 -2.35 -36.51
CA ASN A 260 -15.20 -1.66 -37.13
C ASN A 260 -15.02 -0.24 -36.60
N TYR A 261 -13.88 -0.04 -35.91
CA TYR A 261 -13.34 1.23 -35.47
C TYR A 261 -12.76 2.00 -36.68
N HIS A 262 -13.17 3.24 -36.91
CA HIS A 262 -12.56 4.13 -37.89
C HIS A 262 -11.77 5.22 -37.15
N GLY A 263 -10.43 5.09 -37.13
CA GLY A 263 -9.52 6.13 -36.68
C GLY A 263 -9.44 7.24 -37.72
N GLY A 264 -9.79 8.46 -37.32
CA GLY A 264 -9.83 9.63 -38.17
C GLY A 264 -8.45 10.02 -38.71
N TYR A 265 -8.37 10.12 -40.03
CA TYR A 265 -7.43 10.95 -40.76
C TYR A 265 -7.60 12.42 -40.34
N ASN A 266 -6.54 13.11 -39.93
CA ASN A 266 -6.47 14.54 -40.22
C ASN A 266 -5.05 15.03 -40.51
N ASN A 267 -5.01 15.91 -41.50
CA ASN A 267 -3.86 16.50 -42.14
C ASN A 267 -3.13 17.51 -41.25
N ASN A 268 -1.84 17.57 -41.53
CA ASN A 268 -0.83 18.49 -41.04
C ASN A 268 -1.19 19.96 -41.32
N TYR A 269 -1.26 20.81 -40.28
CA TYR A 269 -0.78 22.21 -40.22
C TYR A 269 -1.17 22.86 -38.88
N GLY A 270 -0.18 23.29 -38.10
CA GLY A 270 -0.31 24.42 -37.15
C GLY A 270 -0.78 24.14 -35.72
N ASN A 271 0.18 24.29 -34.79
CA ASN A 271 0.03 24.87 -33.44
C ASN A 271 -0.89 24.18 -32.39
N GLY A 272 -0.25 23.50 -31.43
CA GLY A 272 -0.46 23.65 -29.97
C GLY A 272 -1.84 23.34 -29.34
N ALA A 273 -2.01 22.13 -28.80
CA ALA A 273 -2.76 21.80 -27.56
C ALA A 273 -2.55 20.29 -27.31
N GLY A 274 -1.90 19.80 -26.26
CA GLY A 274 -2.27 19.88 -24.84
C GLY A 274 -2.26 18.43 -24.31
N LYS A 275 -1.10 17.95 -23.85
CA LYS A 275 -0.94 16.64 -23.21
C LYS A 275 -0.61 16.86 -21.72
N PRO A 276 -1.18 16.10 -20.77
CA PRO A 276 -0.75 16.19 -19.38
C PRO A 276 0.68 15.63 -19.24
N ALA A 277 1.48 16.32 -18.42
CA ALA A 277 2.89 16.05 -18.20
C ALA A 277 3.10 14.91 -17.19
N SER A 278 4.03 14.00 -17.50
CA SER A 278 4.65 13.07 -16.55
C SER A 278 6.04 13.60 -16.16
N LEU A 279 6.34 13.66 -14.86
CA LEU A 279 7.52 14.37 -14.31
C LEU A 279 8.83 13.55 -14.37
N VAL A 280 8.82 12.28 -14.75
CA VAL A 280 10.06 11.50 -14.96
C VAL A 280 9.86 10.59 -16.16
N GLY A 281 10.81 10.61 -17.10
CA GLY A 281 10.76 9.98 -18.41
C GLY A 281 10.64 8.45 -18.39
N GLY A 282 9.45 7.96 -18.02
CA GLY A 282 9.01 6.59 -18.17
C GLY A 282 8.16 6.45 -19.43
N VAL A 283 8.62 5.60 -20.33
CA VAL A 283 7.91 5.23 -21.56
C VAL A 283 6.56 4.61 -21.20
N SER A 284 5.47 5.26 -21.60
CA SER A 284 4.11 4.74 -21.46
C SER A 284 3.95 3.41 -22.21
N GLY A 285 3.26 2.44 -21.60
CA GLY A 285 3.10 1.04 -22.05
C GLY A 285 2.52 0.79 -23.45
N ALA A 286 2.23 1.82 -24.23
CA ALA A 286 1.86 1.71 -25.65
C ALA A 286 3.07 1.43 -26.57
N GLN A 287 4.30 1.80 -26.19
CA GLN A 287 5.49 1.54 -27.03
C GLN A 287 5.95 0.06 -26.98
N LEU A 288 5.61 -0.70 -25.93
CA LEU A 288 6.05 -2.09 -25.78
C LEU A 288 5.35 -3.05 -26.76
N TYR A 289 4.14 -2.71 -27.21
CA TYR A 289 3.38 -3.56 -28.15
C TYR A 289 3.78 -3.35 -29.62
N GLN A 290 4.40 -2.22 -29.97
CA GLN A 290 4.85 -1.95 -31.35
C GLN A 290 6.22 -2.57 -31.67
N GLN A 291 7.04 -2.89 -30.67
CA GLN A 291 8.40 -3.39 -30.90
C GLN A 291 8.49 -4.92 -31.11
N ARG A 292 7.38 -5.66 -31.00
CA ARG A 292 7.36 -7.14 -31.06
C ARG A 292 6.56 -7.72 -32.23
N GLY A 293 6.52 -7.02 -33.36
CA GLY A 293 5.75 -7.43 -34.56
C GLY A 293 6.49 -7.33 -35.90
N GLY A 294 7.82 -7.40 -35.91
CA GLY A 294 8.62 -7.19 -37.14
C GLY A 294 9.55 -8.35 -37.47
N TYR A 295 9.04 -9.55 -37.74
CA TYR A 295 9.82 -10.59 -38.42
C TYR A 295 8.93 -11.38 -39.40
N ASN A 296 9.47 -11.52 -40.61
CA ASN A 296 9.09 -12.48 -41.66
C ASN A 296 8.00 -12.07 -42.67
N ARG A 297 8.42 -11.43 -43.77
CA ARG A 297 7.74 -11.55 -45.07
C ARG A 297 8.80 -11.77 -46.16
N GLY A 298 9.08 -13.05 -46.44
CA GLY A 298 9.97 -13.46 -47.53
C GLY A 298 9.36 -13.10 -48.88
N GLY A 299 10.11 -12.31 -49.66
CA GLY A 299 9.80 -11.98 -51.05
C GLY A 299 10.35 -13.06 -52.00
N TYR A 300 9.57 -13.36 -53.05
CA TYR A 300 9.98 -14.18 -54.19
C TYR A 300 11.11 -13.49 -54.98
N PRO A 301 12.08 -14.24 -55.55
CA PRO A 301 13.12 -13.66 -56.39
C PRO A 301 12.62 -13.36 -57.82
N PRO A 302 13.16 -12.33 -58.50
CA PRO A 302 12.81 -12.04 -59.89
C PRO A 302 13.51 -12.99 -60.86
N ALA A 303 12.82 -13.33 -61.94
CA ALA A 303 13.37 -14.03 -63.09
C ALA A 303 14.32 -13.11 -63.87
N GLY A 304 15.57 -13.53 -64.04
CA GLY A 304 16.56 -12.90 -64.93
C GLY A 304 17.09 -13.93 -65.91
N GLY A 305 16.75 -13.77 -67.18
CA GLY A 305 17.34 -14.51 -68.29
C GLY A 305 18.54 -13.76 -68.89
N GLY A 306 19.52 -14.52 -69.37
CA GLY A 306 20.63 -14.03 -70.17
C GLY A 306 21.89 -14.88 -70.02
N TYR A 307 22.00 -15.97 -70.78
CA TYR A 307 22.95 -16.18 -71.90
C TYR A 307 22.41 -17.33 -72.76
#